data_AF-A0A6A4H2X5-F1
#
_entry.id   AF-A0A6A4H2X5-F1
#
_cell.length_a   1.000
_cell.length_b   1.000
_cell.length_c   1.000
_cell.angle_alpha   90.00
_cell.angle_beta   90.00
_cell.angle_gamma   90.00
#
_symmetry.space_group_name_H-M   'P 1'
#
loop_
_entity.id
_entity.type
_entity.pdbx_description
1 polymer ?
#
loop_
_entity_poly.entity_id
_entity_poly.type
_entity_poly.pdbx_seq_one_letter_code
_entity_poly.pdbx_strand_id
1 'polypeptide(L)'
;LEKIQCRGLHLICAVFRTMPVAALEIKASIPPIRIELDRLNHSCALRFNKLSTSNPIIQRLDDSWRAAGAGLVGYHKNNKVFSRSIGLGFRAEAYDGEIVGLSYAAGLASSFSEQKLNITHWQFFSDSLSSVESVFDTSP
;
A
#
# COMPACT_ATOMS: atom_id res chain seq x y z
N LEU A 1 13.78 -15.77 -17.61
CA LEU A 1 12.38 -15.29 -17.66
C LEU A 1 12.21 -14.11 -18.61
N GLU A 2 12.94 -13.01 -18.41
CA GLU A 2 12.83 -11.80 -19.24
C GLU A 2 13.08 -12.05 -20.75
N LYS A 3 14.15 -12.77 -21.10
CA LYS A 3 14.43 -13.17 -22.50
C LYS A 3 13.29 -13.98 -23.16
N ILE A 4 12.54 -14.75 -22.37
CA ILE A 4 11.42 -15.57 -22.86
C ILE A 4 10.19 -14.68 -23.06
N GLN A 5 9.94 -13.75 -22.13
CA GLN A 5 8.86 -12.77 -22.26
C GLN A 5 9.06 -11.88 -23.49
N CYS A 6 10.25 -11.31 -23.71
CA CYS A 6 10.55 -10.48 -24.89
C CYS A 6 10.38 -11.27 -26.20
N ARG A 7 10.77 -12.55 -26.20
CA ARG A 7 10.60 -13.43 -27.38
C ARG A 7 9.12 -13.77 -27.62
N GLY A 8 8.34 -13.96 -26.57
CA GLY A 8 6.88 -14.12 -26.63
C GLY A 8 6.18 -12.87 -27.15
N LEU A 9 6.52 -11.68 -26.63
CA LEU A 9 6.00 -10.41 -27.12
C LEU A 9 6.35 -10.20 -28.60
N HIS A 10 7.57 -10.49 -29.04
CA HIS A 10 7.93 -10.39 -30.45
C HIS A 10 7.12 -11.34 -31.34
N LEU A 11 6.90 -12.58 -30.92
CA LEU A 11 6.07 -13.53 -31.67
C LEU A 11 4.61 -13.07 -31.74
N ILE A 12 4.07 -12.57 -30.62
CA ILE A 12 2.70 -12.02 -30.55
C ILE A 12 2.57 -10.71 -31.33
N CYS A 13 3.60 -9.89 -31.45
CA CYS A 13 3.54 -8.68 -32.28
C CYS A 13 3.72 -9.04 -33.77
N ALA A 14 4.57 -10.00 -34.10
CA ALA A 14 4.86 -10.41 -35.48
C ALA A 14 3.66 -11.08 -36.17
N VAL A 15 2.87 -11.88 -35.43
CA VAL A 15 1.68 -12.56 -35.97
C VAL A 15 0.55 -11.57 -36.33
N PHE A 16 0.54 -10.37 -35.76
CA PHE A 16 -0.59 -9.44 -35.83
C PHE A 16 -0.23 -8.15 -36.60
N ARG A 17 0.32 -8.31 -37.80
CA ARG A 17 0.69 -7.23 -38.73
C ARG A 17 -0.47 -6.30 -39.15
N THR A 18 -1.71 -6.66 -38.82
CA THR A 18 -2.96 -5.99 -39.23
C THR A 18 -3.79 -5.43 -38.07
N MET A 19 -3.31 -5.48 -36.82
CA MET A 19 -4.06 -4.92 -35.68
C MET A 19 -3.99 -3.39 -35.64
N PRO A 20 -5.07 -2.70 -35.22
CA PRO A 20 -5.05 -1.27 -34.98
C PRO A 20 -4.08 -0.91 -33.84
N VAL A 21 -3.44 0.25 -33.96
CA VAL A 21 -2.36 0.74 -33.09
C VAL A 21 -2.69 0.62 -31.60
N ALA A 22 -3.93 0.95 -31.20
CA ALA A 22 -4.40 0.89 -29.81
C ALA A 22 -4.23 -0.50 -29.16
N ALA A 23 -4.42 -1.57 -29.93
CA ALA A 23 -4.29 -2.91 -29.40
C ALA A 23 -2.83 -3.38 -29.32
N LEU A 24 -1.93 -2.75 -30.09
CA LEU A 24 -0.48 -2.91 -29.99
C LEU A 24 0.06 -2.17 -28.76
N GLU A 25 -0.46 -0.99 -28.46
CA GLU A 25 -0.14 -0.21 -27.26
C GLU A 25 -0.49 -0.97 -25.97
N ILE A 26 -1.67 -1.60 -25.91
CA ILE A 26 -2.07 -2.43 -24.76
C ILE A 26 -1.10 -3.61 -24.57
N LYS A 27 -0.68 -4.27 -25.65
CA LYS A 27 0.28 -5.39 -25.56
C LYS A 27 1.70 -4.92 -25.22
N ALA A 28 2.11 -3.74 -25.69
CA ALA A 28 3.38 -3.12 -25.32
C ALA A 28 3.41 -2.61 -23.88
N SER A 29 2.23 -2.43 -23.27
CA SER A 29 2.08 -2.00 -21.87
C SER A 29 2.28 -3.14 -20.86
N ILE A 30 2.58 -4.37 -21.32
CA ILE A 30 2.89 -5.49 -20.42
C ILE A 30 4.21 -5.19 -19.69
N PRO A 31 4.20 -5.05 -18.35
CA PRO A 31 5.40 -4.73 -17.60
C PRO A 31 6.42 -5.86 -17.67
N PRO A 32 7.73 -5.56 -17.51
CA PRO A 32 8.76 -6.56 -17.34
C PRO A 32 8.37 -7.62 -16.29
N ILE A 33 8.59 -8.90 -16.59
CA ILE A 33 8.18 -10.04 -15.75
C ILE A 33 8.73 -9.96 -14.33
N ARG A 34 9.86 -9.28 -14.13
CA ARG A 34 10.44 -9.05 -12.80
C ARG A 34 9.51 -8.18 -11.95
N ILE A 35 8.99 -7.09 -12.51
CA ILE A 35 8.05 -6.20 -11.83
C ILE A 35 6.78 -6.96 -11.47
N GLU A 36 6.29 -7.82 -12.37
CA GLU A 36 5.11 -8.63 -12.09
C GLU A 36 5.36 -9.71 -11.03
N LEU A 37 6.54 -10.35 -11.05
CA LEU A 37 6.94 -11.30 -10.00
C LEU A 37 7.05 -10.60 -8.64
N ASP A 38 7.63 -9.40 -8.59
CA ASP A 38 7.72 -8.61 -7.37
C ASP A 38 6.33 -8.21 -6.86
N ARG A 39 5.44 -7.79 -7.76
CA ARG A 39 4.04 -7.47 -7.44
C ARG A 39 3.28 -8.68 -6.90
N LEU A 40 3.44 -9.85 -7.53
CA LEU A 40 2.83 -11.10 -7.09
C LEU A 40 3.39 -11.54 -5.74
N ASN A 41 4.70 -11.43 -5.53
CA ASN A 41 5.35 -11.78 -4.28
C ASN A 41 4.85 -10.88 -3.14
N HIS A 42 4.79 -9.57 -3.36
CA HIS A 42 4.23 -8.61 -2.41
C HIS A 42 2.74 -8.89 -2.12
N SER A 43 1.96 -9.18 -3.16
CA SER A 43 0.54 -9.54 -3.00
C SER A 43 0.34 -10.85 -2.23
N CYS A 44 1.21 -11.83 -2.43
CA CYS A 44 1.21 -13.07 -1.66
C CYS A 44 1.57 -12.83 -0.18
N ALA A 45 2.56 -11.98 0.10
CA ALA A 45 2.90 -11.56 1.46
C ALA A 45 1.70 -10.93 2.17
N LEU A 46 0.99 -10.01 1.49
CA LEU A 46 -0.24 -9.40 2.02
C LEU A 46 -1.36 -10.41 2.28
N ARG A 47 -1.45 -11.48 1.48
CA ARG A 47 -2.44 -12.56 1.71
C ARG A 47 -2.13 -13.37 2.97
N PHE A 48 -0.86 -13.58 3.31
CA PHE A 48 -0.49 -14.25 4.57
C PHE A 48 -0.95 -13.46 5.79
N ASN A 49 -0.94 -12.12 5.72
CA ASN A 49 -1.46 -11.27 6.79
C ASN A 49 -2.97 -11.43 6.99
N LYS A 50 -3.73 -11.80 5.95
CA LYS A 50 -5.19 -12.02 6.03
C LYS A 50 -5.62 -13.41 6.50
N LEU A 51 -4.68 -14.36 6.58
CA LEU A 51 -5.00 -15.71 7.05
C LEU A 51 -5.18 -15.71 8.57
N SER A 52 -6.12 -16.53 9.06
CA SER A 52 -6.37 -16.67 10.49
C SER A 52 -5.15 -17.26 11.22
N THR A 53 -4.94 -16.87 12.46
CA THR A 53 -3.85 -17.38 13.31
C THR A 53 -3.92 -18.91 13.52
N SER A 54 -5.07 -19.52 13.25
CA SER A 54 -5.27 -20.98 13.26
C SER A 54 -4.78 -21.71 12.00
N ASN A 55 -4.33 -21.00 10.97
CA ASN A 55 -3.88 -21.62 9.73
C ASN A 55 -2.54 -22.39 9.95
N PRO A 56 -2.42 -23.64 9.48
CA PRO A 56 -1.22 -24.45 9.67
C PRO A 56 0.05 -23.88 9.01
N ILE A 57 -0.10 -22.97 8.04
CA ILE A 57 1.02 -22.27 7.41
C ILE A 57 1.55 -21.17 8.34
N ILE A 58 0.65 -20.45 9.02
CA ILE A 58 1.01 -19.39 9.98
C ILE A 58 1.70 -19.97 11.20
N GLN A 59 1.20 -21.10 11.71
CA GLN A 59 1.80 -21.80 12.86
C GLN A 59 3.24 -22.28 12.62
N ARG A 60 3.68 -22.32 11.35
CA ARG A 60 5.04 -22.71 10.96
C ARG A 60 5.98 -21.54 10.74
N LEU A 61 5.49 -20.30 10.77
CA LEU A 61 6.28 -19.10 10.57
C LEU A 61 6.58 -18.45 11.92
N ASP A 62 7.84 -18.07 12.16
CA ASP A 62 8.30 -17.44 13.42
C ASP A 62 7.68 -16.05 13.62
N ASP A 63 7.11 -15.75 14.80
CA ASP A 63 6.38 -14.50 15.14
C ASP A 63 6.99 -13.19 14.59
N SER A 64 8.30 -13.15 14.35
CA SER A 64 8.99 -12.09 13.61
C SER A 64 8.42 -11.74 12.23
N TRP A 65 7.67 -12.63 11.58
CA TRP A 65 7.13 -12.43 10.22
C TRP A 65 5.94 -11.46 10.17
N ARG A 66 5.18 -11.30 11.27
CA ARG A 66 4.02 -10.41 11.37
C ARG A 66 4.37 -9.06 11.98
N ALA A 67 5.35 -8.34 11.42
CA ALA A 67 5.61 -6.97 11.86
C ALA A 67 4.67 -6.01 11.11
N ALA A 68 3.64 -5.51 11.79
CA ALA A 68 2.83 -4.40 11.29
C ALA A 68 3.35 -3.07 11.82
N GLY A 69 3.15 -2.01 11.04
CA GLY A 69 3.56 -0.66 11.42
C GLY A 69 2.77 0.39 10.66
N ALA A 70 2.73 1.58 11.24
CA ALA A 70 2.08 2.75 10.68
C ALA A 70 3.12 3.81 10.32
N GLY A 71 2.94 4.46 9.17
CA GLY A 71 3.76 5.58 8.74
C GLY A 71 2.90 6.81 8.50
N LEU A 72 3.36 7.97 8.97
CA LEU A 72 2.71 9.24 8.68
C LEU A 72 3.73 10.30 8.29
N VAL A 73 3.33 11.16 7.36
CA VAL A 73 4.11 12.32 6.93
C VAL A 73 3.17 13.51 6.74
N GLY A 74 3.50 14.63 7.39
CA GLY A 74 2.77 15.89 7.25
C GLY A 74 3.55 16.90 6.41
N TYR A 75 2.86 17.53 5.46
CA TYR A 75 3.41 18.61 4.63
C TYR A 75 2.63 19.92 4.84
N HIS A 76 3.34 21.04 4.81
CA HIS A 76 2.75 22.37 4.82
C HIS A 76 3.52 23.28 3.85
N LYS A 77 2.81 23.81 2.83
CA LYS A 77 3.39 24.65 1.76
C LYS A 77 4.63 23.99 1.11
N ASN A 78 4.49 22.74 0.70
CA ASN A 78 5.56 21.88 0.13
C ASN A 78 6.75 21.58 1.06
N ASN A 79 6.73 22.01 2.32
CA ASN A 79 7.75 21.66 3.29
C ASN A 79 7.26 20.52 4.17
N LYS A 80 8.10 19.49 4.33
CA LYS A 80 7.87 18.40 5.27
C LYS A 80 7.95 18.96 6.69
N VAL A 81 6.85 18.89 7.43
CA VAL A 81 6.76 19.44 8.80
C VAL A 81 7.09 18.40 9.84
N PHE A 82 6.54 17.19 9.67
CA PHE A 82 6.76 16.09 10.58
C PHE A 82 6.65 14.75 9.83
N SER A 83 7.31 13.74 10.37
CA SER A 83 7.21 12.37 9.89
C SER A 83 7.49 11.43 11.03
N ARG A 84 6.73 10.35 11.10
CA ARG A 84 6.85 9.34 12.14
C ARG A 84 6.57 7.97 11.54
N SER A 85 7.29 6.98 12.03
CA SER A 85 7.01 5.57 11.80
C SER A 85 6.81 4.93 13.16
N ILE A 86 5.77 4.12 13.28
CA ILE A 86 5.34 3.47 14.51
C ILE A 86 5.32 1.97 14.21
N GLY A 87 6.10 1.19 14.95
CA GLY A 87 5.97 -0.27 14.94
C GLY A 87 4.84 -0.69 15.86
N LEU A 88 3.91 -1.50 15.37
CA LEU A 88 2.76 -2.00 16.14
C LEU A 88 2.98 -3.39 16.73
N GLY A 89 4.19 -3.94 16.54
CA GLY A 89 4.60 -5.23 17.09
C GLY A 89 4.07 -6.42 16.29
N PHE A 90 4.37 -7.62 16.80
CA PHE A 90 4.23 -8.89 16.08
C PHE A 90 2.79 -9.42 15.96
N ARG A 91 1.82 -8.70 16.50
CA ARG A 91 0.41 -9.15 16.63
C ARG A 91 -0.62 -8.16 16.08
N ALA A 92 -0.18 -7.01 15.61
CA ALA A 92 -1.09 -6.03 15.02
C ALA A 92 -1.41 -6.41 13.57
N GLU A 93 -2.66 -6.28 13.19
CA GLU A 93 -3.09 -6.46 11.81
C GLU A 93 -2.79 -5.22 10.96
N ALA A 94 -2.82 -5.36 9.64
CA ALA A 94 -2.63 -4.22 8.73
C ALA A 94 -3.67 -3.10 8.97
N TYR A 95 -4.89 -3.50 9.34
CA TYR A 95 -5.97 -2.57 9.71
C TYR A 95 -5.63 -1.76 10.97
N ASP A 96 -5.07 -2.40 12.00
CA ASP A 96 -4.57 -1.70 13.20
C ASP A 96 -3.47 -0.70 12.83
N GLY A 97 -2.64 -1.07 11.85
CA GLY A 97 -1.69 -0.21 11.13
C GLY A 97 -2.29 1.12 10.73
N GLU A 98 -3.34 1.06 9.94
CA GLU A 98 -3.93 2.22 9.29
C GLU A 98 -4.70 3.09 10.28
N ILE A 99 -5.46 2.48 11.19
CA ILE A 99 -6.22 3.21 12.22
C ILE A 99 -5.28 3.90 13.21
N VAL A 100 -4.22 3.23 13.64
CA VAL A 100 -3.21 3.86 14.49
C VAL A 100 -2.49 4.96 13.71
N GLY A 101 -2.17 4.74 12.44
CA GLY A 101 -1.56 5.78 11.59
C GLY A 101 -2.41 7.05 11.49
N LEU A 102 -3.71 6.90 11.21
CA LEU A 102 -4.67 8.00 11.09
C LEU A 102 -4.90 8.72 12.42
N SER A 103 -5.13 7.99 13.53
CA SER A 103 -5.33 8.60 14.85
C SER A 103 -4.10 9.39 15.30
N TYR A 104 -2.90 8.85 15.08
CA TYR A 104 -1.65 9.55 15.40
C TYR A 104 -1.44 10.78 14.51
N ALA A 105 -1.79 10.69 13.22
CA ALA A 105 -1.74 11.83 12.31
C ALA A 105 -2.71 12.94 12.74
N ALA A 106 -3.93 12.58 13.19
CA ALA A 106 -4.90 13.54 13.71
C ALA A 106 -4.41 14.23 14.99
N GLY A 107 -3.81 13.48 15.93
CA GLY A 107 -3.22 14.06 17.14
C GLY A 107 -2.07 15.02 16.85
N LEU A 108 -1.19 14.68 15.91
CA LEU A 108 -0.10 15.56 15.47
C LEU A 108 -0.62 16.80 14.72
N ALA A 109 -1.64 16.63 13.88
CA ALA A 109 -2.30 17.74 13.19
C ALA A 109 -2.94 18.73 14.17
N SER A 110 -3.64 18.24 15.19
CA SER A 110 -4.22 19.05 16.26
C SER A 110 -3.12 19.81 17.02
N SER A 111 -2.08 19.11 17.49
CA SER A 111 -0.95 19.74 18.19
C SER A 111 -0.24 20.80 17.34
N PHE A 112 -0.09 20.56 16.03
CA PHE A 112 0.53 21.50 15.11
C PHE A 112 -0.35 22.73 14.83
N SER A 113 -1.67 22.56 14.85
CA SER A 113 -2.63 23.65 14.68
C SER A 113 -2.64 24.59 15.87
N GLU A 114 -2.53 24.05 17.10
CA GLU A 114 -2.40 24.85 18.33
C GLU A 114 -1.11 25.70 18.32
N GLN A 115 -0.02 25.17 17.78
CA GLN A 115 1.25 25.90 17.65
C GLN A 115 1.23 26.95 16.52
N LYS A 116 0.36 26.78 15.51
CA LYS A 116 0.34 27.61 14.30
C LYS A 116 -1.10 28.01 13.94
N LEU A 117 -1.52 29.13 14.50
CA LEU A 117 -2.91 29.66 14.51
C LEU A 117 -3.58 29.95 13.14
N ASN A 118 -2.94 29.66 12.01
CA ASN A 118 -3.46 29.95 10.67
C ASN A 118 -3.94 28.71 9.88
N ILE A 119 -3.97 27.53 10.49
CA ILE A 119 -4.42 26.30 9.81
C ILE A 119 -5.91 26.13 10.02
N THR A 120 -6.69 26.30 8.94
CA THR A 120 -8.16 26.17 8.98
C THR A 120 -8.65 24.80 8.54
N HIS A 121 -7.85 24.05 7.77
CA HIS A 121 -8.24 22.78 7.17
C HIS A 121 -7.06 21.80 7.15
N TRP A 122 -7.35 20.53 7.44
CA TRP A 122 -6.44 19.41 7.26
C TRP A 122 -6.97 18.44 6.21
N GLN A 123 -6.06 17.90 5.40
CA GLN A 123 -6.37 16.86 4.42
C GLN A 123 -5.56 15.62 4.79
N PHE A 124 -6.27 14.53 5.07
CA PHE A 124 -5.69 13.23 5.33
C PHE A 124 -5.83 12.37 4.08
N PHE A 125 -4.76 11.69 3.71
CA PHE A 125 -4.73 10.75 2.59
C PHE A 125 -4.40 9.37 3.14
N SER A 126 -5.24 8.39 2.80
CA SER A 126 -5.07 6.98 3.13
C SER A 126 -5.43 6.16 1.89
N ASP A 127 -4.71 5.07 1.63
CA ASP A 127 -4.99 4.11 0.56
C ASP A 127 -6.00 3.03 0.99
N SER A 128 -6.40 3.04 2.26
CA SER A 128 -7.41 2.13 2.80
C SER A 128 -8.75 2.81 2.99
N LEU A 129 -9.69 2.39 2.15
CA LEU A 129 -11.08 2.84 2.20
C LEU A 129 -11.74 2.49 3.53
N SER A 130 -11.51 1.29 4.08
CA SER A 130 -12.07 0.84 5.36
C SER A 130 -11.61 1.69 6.55
N SER A 131 -10.37 2.17 6.51
CA SER A 131 -9.81 3.01 7.57
C SER A 131 -10.31 4.45 7.49
N VAL A 132 -10.67 4.93 6.29
CA VAL A 132 -11.34 6.21 6.11
C VAL A 132 -12.80 6.12 6.58
N GLU A 133 -13.51 5.07 6.17
CA GLU A 133 -14.92 4.86 6.54
C GLU A 133 -15.10 4.71 8.05
N SER A 134 -14.24 3.94 8.73
CA SER A 134 -14.30 3.76 10.19
C SER A 134 -13.97 5.02 10.99
N VAL A 135 -13.20 5.97 10.44
CA VAL A 135 -12.99 7.28 11.09
C VAL A 135 -14.28 8.12 11.06
N PHE A 136 -15.13 7.93 10.04
CA PHE A 136 -16.43 8.61 9.93
C PHE A 136 -17.56 7.84 10.60
N ASP A 137 -17.42 6.52 10.73
CA ASP A 137 -18.37 5.67 11.44
C ASP A 137 -18.17 5.82 12.96
N THR A 138 -18.84 6.82 13.52
CA THR A 138 -18.87 7.12 14.96
C THR A 138 -19.93 6.31 15.71
N SER A 139 -20.39 5.21 15.11
CA SER A 139 -21.33 4.29 15.73
C SER A 139 -20.66 3.56 16.91
N PRO A 140 -21.21 3.64 18.14
CA PRO A 140 -20.62 3.05 19.34
C PRO A 140 -20.60 1.52 19.35
#